data_AF-A0A1E3HAJ8-F1
#
_entry.id   AF-A0A1E3HAJ8-F1
#
_cell.length_a   1.000
_cell.length_b   1.000
_cell.length_c   1.000
_cell.angle_alpha   90.00
_cell.angle_beta   90.00
_cell.angle_gamma   90.00
#
_symmetry.space_group_name_H-M   'P 1'
#
loop_
_entity.id
_entity.type
_entity.pdbx_description
1 polymer ?
#
loop_
_entity_poly.entity_id
_entity_poly.type
_entity_poly.pdbx_seq_one_letter_code
_entity_poly.pdbx_strand_id
1 'polypeptide(L)'
;MAINVKPVVGQGLASCCTVFSIIAIVILVALGSLFSRRVEVLTGSTKDPEDPDLVASTCYAAAVIYALFVAFCGVQMAVHRRYPRGVQL
;
A
#
# COMPACT_ATOMS: atom_id res chain seq x y z
N MET A 1 -22.88 -20.88 9.76
CA MET A 1 -21.40 -20.98 9.75
C MET A 1 -20.87 -19.92 10.70
N ALA A 2 -20.40 -20.30 11.88
CA ALA A 2 -19.75 -19.37 12.79
C ALA A 2 -18.38 -18.98 12.21
N ILE A 3 -18.25 -17.77 11.69
CA ILE A 3 -16.95 -17.24 11.27
C ILE A 3 -16.26 -16.79 12.55
N ASN A 4 -15.29 -17.56 13.03
CA ASN A 4 -14.43 -17.18 14.14
C ASN A 4 -13.51 -16.04 13.69
N VAL A 5 -13.96 -14.78 13.85
CA VAL A 5 -13.22 -13.59 13.41
C VAL A 5 -12.15 -13.23 14.43
N LYS A 6 -11.14 -14.11 14.53
CA LYS A 6 -9.96 -13.88 15.33
C LYS A 6 -8.95 -13.13 14.45
N PRO A 7 -8.58 -11.88 14.77
CA PRO A 7 -7.65 -11.11 13.95
C PRO A 7 -6.30 -11.86 13.89
N VAL A 8 -5.77 -12.00 12.67
CA VAL A 8 -4.52 -12.74 12.40
C VAL A 8 -3.30 -11.96 12.88
N VAL A 9 -3.38 -10.62 12.87
CA VAL A 9 -2.33 -9.69 13.33
C VAL A 9 -2.87 -8.79 14.44
N GLY A 10 -1.99 -8.41 15.38
CA GLY A 10 -2.33 -7.53 16.49
C GLY A 10 -2.62 -6.07 16.05
N GLN A 11 -3.40 -5.33 16.85
CA GLN A 11 -3.81 -3.94 16.56
C GLN A 11 -2.65 -3.02 16.16
N GLY A 12 -1.55 -3.06 16.91
CA GLY A 12 -0.41 -2.15 16.69
C GLY A 12 0.26 -2.38 15.34
N LEU A 13 0.45 -3.64 14.95
CA LEU A 13 1.06 -4.00 13.67
C LEU A 13 0.12 -3.71 12.50
N ALA A 14 -1.17 -4.01 12.63
CA ALA A 14 -2.18 -3.69 11.61
C ALA A 14 -2.28 -2.18 11.36
N SER A 15 -2.29 -1.37 12.43
CA SER A 15 -2.30 0.09 12.33
C SER A 15 -1.06 0.61 11.59
N CYS A 16 0.14 0.16 11.99
CA CYS A 16 1.38 0.58 11.36
C CYS A 16 1.42 0.21 9.87
N CYS A 17 1.01 -1.03 9.52
CA CYS A 17 0.87 -1.51 8.14
C CYS A 17 -0.02 -0.58 7.30
N THR A 18 -1.20 -0.21 7.82
CA THR A 18 -2.15 0.65 7.07
C THR A 18 -1.58 2.04 6.79
N VAL A 19 -0.95 2.67 7.78
CA VAL A 19 -0.40 4.03 7.64
C VAL A 19 0.75 4.04 6.63
N PHE A 20 1.69 3.11 6.76
CA PHE A 20 2.80 3.00 5.81
C PHE A 20 2.32 2.73 4.39
N SER A 21 1.33 1.85 4.22
CA SER A 21 0.80 1.52 2.90
C SER A 21 0.10 2.71 2.25
N ILE A 22 -0.63 3.55 3.01
CA ILE A 22 -1.24 4.77 2.49
C ILE A 22 -0.18 5.77 2.02
N ILE A 23 0.86 6.00 2.83
CA ILE A 23 1.95 6.92 2.47
C ILE A 23 2.69 6.40 1.23
N ALA A 24 2.96 5.10 1.18
CA ALA A 24 3.61 4.46 0.04
C ALA A 24 2.82 4.69 -1.26
N ILE A 25 1.49 4.47 -1.25
CA ILE A 25 0.63 4.69 -2.43
C ILE A 25 0.77 6.13 -2.94
N VAL A 26 0.70 7.12 -2.05
CA VAL A 26 0.79 8.54 -2.44
C VAL A 26 2.13 8.84 -3.12
N ILE A 27 3.24 8.36 -2.57
CA ILE A 27 4.58 8.58 -3.12
C ILE A 27 4.75 7.83 -4.45
N LEU A 28 4.33 6.57 -4.54
CA LEU A 28 4.44 5.75 -5.74
C LEU A 28 3.60 6.28 -6.91
N VAL A 29 2.40 6.79 -6.62
CA VAL A 29 1.56 7.44 -7.64
C VAL A 29 2.18 8.75 -8.11
N ALA A 30 2.72 9.56 -7.19
CA ALA A 30 3.41 10.80 -7.55
C ALA A 30 4.64 10.51 -8.43
N LEU A 31 5.48 9.55 -8.03
CA LEU A 31 6.65 9.13 -8.81
C LEU A 31 6.26 8.54 -10.17
N GLY A 32 5.27 7.65 -10.22
CA GLY A 32 4.77 7.09 -11.48
C GLY A 32 4.29 8.18 -12.45
N SER A 33 3.61 9.21 -11.94
CA SER A 33 3.19 10.36 -12.74
C SER A 33 4.36 11.22 -13.22
N LEU A 34 5.43 11.34 -12.43
CA LEU A 34 6.63 12.10 -12.76
C LEU A 34 7.47 11.37 -13.82
N PHE A 35 7.65 10.05 -13.69
CA PHE A 35 8.31 9.22 -14.69
C PHE A 35 7.54 9.20 -16.02
N SER A 36 6.21 9.14 -15.99
CA SER A 36 5.36 9.21 -17.20
C SER A 36 5.47 10.55 -17.94
N ARG A 37 5.82 11.63 -17.23
CA ARG A 37 6.03 12.97 -17.82
C ARG A 37 7.48 13.22 -18.24
N ARG A 38 8.38 12.25 -18.06
CA ARG A 38 9.81 12.33 -18.43
C ARG A 38 10.48 13.61 -17.93
N VAL A 39 10.26 13.93 -16.65
CA VAL A 39 10.87 15.11 -16.04
C VAL A 39 12.39 14.94 -15.98
N GLU A 40 13.12 15.96 -16.43
CA GLU A 40 14.60 15.93 -16.52
C GLU A 40 15.29 15.66 -15.17
N VAL A 41 14.63 15.99 -14.05
CA VAL A 41 15.12 15.71 -12.70
C VAL A 41 15.19 14.21 -12.34
N LEU A 42 14.49 13.34 -13.08
CA LEU A 42 14.48 11.88 -12.86
C LEU A 42 14.98 11.07 -14.07
N THR A 43 15.14 11.72 -15.23
CA THR A 43 15.51 11.06 -16.50
C THR A 43 16.65 11.77 -17.25
N GLY A 44 17.31 12.74 -16.62
CA GLY A 44 18.33 13.60 -17.24
C GLY A 44 19.79 13.22 -16.93
N SER A 45 20.02 12.25 -16.04
CA SER A 45 21.34 11.77 -15.66
C SER A 45 21.76 10.56 -16.48
N THR A 46 23.06 10.41 -16.73
CA THR A 46 23.64 9.25 -17.45
C THR A 46 23.50 7.92 -16.70
N LYS A 47 23.00 7.94 -15.45
CA LYS A 47 22.69 6.75 -14.65
C LYS A 47 21.18 6.49 -14.52
N ASP A 48 20.35 7.28 -15.17
CA ASP A 48 18.90 7.12 -15.09
C ASP A 48 18.42 5.94 -15.95
N PRO A 49 17.25 5.36 -15.62
CA PRO A 49 16.69 4.24 -16.37
C PRO A 49 16.50 4.59 -17.86
N GLU A 50 16.97 3.70 -18.73
CA GLU A 50 16.88 3.82 -20.20
C GLU A 50 15.41 3.94 -20.67
N ASP A 51 14.50 3.24 -19.96
CA ASP A 51 13.05 3.25 -20.19
C ASP A 51 12.26 3.78 -18.98
N PRO A 52 11.99 5.11 -18.90
CA PRO A 52 11.25 5.69 -17.79
C PRO A 52 9.79 5.24 -17.72
N ASP A 53 9.20 4.84 -18.86
CA ASP A 53 7.83 4.32 -18.92
C ASP A 53 7.71 2.93 -18.25
N LEU A 54 8.76 2.11 -18.34
CA LEU A 54 8.81 0.83 -17.64
C LEU A 54 8.85 1.03 -16.13
N VAL A 55 9.67 1.98 -15.67
CA VAL A 55 9.76 2.34 -14.25
C VAL A 55 8.41 2.89 -13.76
N ALA A 56 7.76 3.78 -14.51
CA ALA A 56 6.43 4.28 -14.18
C ALA A 56 5.41 3.14 -14.02
N SER A 57 5.39 2.17 -14.96
CA SER A 57 4.52 0.99 -14.91
C SER A 57 4.76 0.17 -13.64
N THR A 58 6.03 -0.06 -13.27
CA THR A 58 6.35 -0.78 -12.02
C THR A 58 5.91 -0.02 -10.76
N CYS A 59 6.02 1.31 -10.74
CA CYS A 59 5.51 2.13 -9.63
C CYS A 59 3.99 2.01 -9.49
N TYR A 60 3.25 2.03 -10.60
CA TYR A 60 1.80 1.83 -10.59
C TYR A 60 1.42 0.42 -10.12
N ALA A 61 2.13 -0.62 -10.58
CA ALA A 61 1.92 -1.99 -10.12
C ALA A 61 2.16 -2.13 -8.62
N ALA A 62 3.24 -1.53 -8.09
CA ALA A 62 3.53 -1.50 -6.67
C ALA A 62 2.46 -0.73 -5.87
N ALA A 63 1.94 0.39 -6.37
CA ALA A 63 0.85 1.12 -5.73
C ALA A 63 -0.42 0.25 -5.58
N VAL A 64 -0.75 -0.58 -6.58
CA VAL A 64 -1.86 -1.53 -6.50
C VAL A 64 -1.64 -2.57 -5.38
N ILE A 65 -0.42 -3.09 -5.25
CA ILE A 65 -0.09 -4.05 -4.19
C ILE A 65 -0.26 -3.41 -2.81
N TYR A 66 0.22 -2.18 -2.61
CA TYR A 66 0.00 -1.46 -1.34
C TYR A 66 -1.47 -1.17 -1.08
N ALA A 67 -2.29 -0.93 -2.11
CA ALA A 67 -3.74 -0.79 -1.95
C ALA A 67 -4.39 -2.08 -1.42
N LEU A 68 -3.93 -3.26 -1.87
CA LEU A 68 -4.36 -4.55 -1.31
C LEU A 68 -3.95 -4.71 0.16
N PHE A 69 -2.74 -4.27 0.53
CA PHE A 69 -2.31 -4.25 1.93
C PHE A 69 -3.17 -3.33 2.79
N VAL A 70 -3.56 -2.15 2.29
CA VAL A 70 -4.51 -1.26 2.98
C VAL A 70 -5.85 -1.95 3.18
N ALA A 71 -6.39 -2.62 2.15
CA ALA A 71 -7.66 -3.33 2.27
C ALA A 71 -7.57 -4.46 3.31
N PHE A 72 -6.51 -5.27 3.28
CA PHE A 72 -6.33 -6.38 4.21
C PHE A 72 -6.09 -5.92 5.66
N CYS A 73 -5.07 -5.08 5.88
CA CYS A 73 -4.74 -4.55 7.21
C CYS A 73 -5.89 -3.66 7.75
N GLY A 74 -6.62 -2.97 6.86
CA GLY A 74 -7.78 -2.14 7.21
C GLY A 74 -8.99 -2.93 7.68
N VAL A 75 -9.30 -4.06 7.02
CA VAL A 75 -10.37 -4.98 7.49
C VAL A 75 -10.01 -5.56 8.86
N GLN A 76 -8.74 -5.94 9.08
CA GLN A 76 -8.28 -6.45 10.38
C GLN A 76 -8.38 -5.39 11.47
N MET A 77 -8.00 -4.14 11.19
CA MET A 77 -8.16 -3.00 12.09
C MET A 77 -9.65 -2.74 12.42
N ALA A 78 -10.53 -2.82 11.41
CA ALA A 78 -11.96 -2.62 11.58
C ALA A 78 -12.59 -3.70 12.46
N VAL A 79 -12.23 -4.98 12.24
CA VAL A 79 -12.65 -6.10 13.09
C VAL A 79 -12.16 -5.87 14.52
N HIS A 80 -10.93 -5.41 14.71
CA HIS A 80 -10.38 -5.19 16.04
C HIS A 80 -11.07 -4.06 16.81
N ARG A 81 -11.53 -3.01 16.11
CA ARG A 81 -12.36 -1.94 16.70
C ARG A 81 -13.78 -2.39 17.00
N ARG A 82 -14.37 -3.23 16.14
CA ARG A 82 -15.76 -3.69 16.30
C ARG A 82 -15.89 -4.78 17.38
N TYR A 83 -14.87 -5.62 17.54
CA TYR A 83 -14.87 -6.75 18.47
C TYR A 83 -13.64 -6.75 19.38
N PRO A 84 -13.53 -5.78 20.32
CA PRO A 84 -12.38 -5.68 21.22
C PRO A 84 -12.25 -6.88 22.19
N ARG A 85 -13.31 -7.70 22.32
CA ARG A 85 -13.39 -8.87 23.21
C ARG A 85 -13.44 -10.21 22.49
N GLY A 86 -13.32 -10.21 21.16
CA GLY A 86 -13.62 -11.37 20.30
C GLY A 86 -15.12 -11.57 20.07
N VAL A 87 -15.49 -11.99 18.86
CA VAL A 87 -16.85 -12.48 18.57
C VAL A 87 -17.01 -13.84 19.25
N GLN A 88 -17.75 -13.90 20.36
CA GLN A 88 -18.47 -15.10 20.76
C GLN A 88 -19.87 -14.99 20.14
N LEU A 89 -20.06 -15.59 18.95
CA LEU A 89 -21.38 -15.88 18.40
C LEU A 89 -21.61 -17.39 18.48
#